data_AF-A0A9D2H5N2-F1
#
_entry.id   AF-A0A9D2H5N2-F1
#
_cell.length_a   1.000
_cell.length_b   1.000
_cell.length_c   1.000
_cell.angle_alpha   90.00
_cell.angle_beta   90.00
_cell.angle_gamma   90.00
#
_symmetry.space_group_name_H-M   'P 1'
#
loop_
_entity.id
_entity.type
_entity.pdbx_description
1 polymer ?
#
loop_
_entity_poly.entity_id
_entity_poly.type
_entity_poly.pdbx_seq_one_letter_code
_entity_poly.pdbx_strand_id
1 'polypeptide(L)'
;MRSLPRTSTSLRARLLVAVAAAAMLASVFVPQAATADAAADEAPISATDIPTPDAGDYEGSTGEDEANPGSYAETQEALLQADTLKGFDPGNLISDQKMYTSGTMSTAQIQRFLDGKVTTCQSGYTCLKDFTQTTRTKAANSYCSGTYQGASRESAAAIISKASKACGVSEKVLLVMLQKEQGLVTHVWPSDWRYRIAMGYGCPDGAACDAQYFGFQNQVYMAAKQLRRYTLDDAFNWYPVGRTSQVRWHPNASCGSGPVTIRNNATAALYYYTPYQPNRAALAAGYGAANDACASYGNRNFVNYYTDWFGGSGGGSAGSGQPAATSVHRFWSSTFDNAHFYTANAQEAQKLRSSDRNWVYEGTDFRVWPASNGSCREGSVAVHRFWSSPFESHFFTANSAEAQHVRASDRNWTYEGLAFCTAKSGTPVYRFWSEKFDKHFYTANQSEANSLRRTDPNWTFEGTAFYAP
;
A
#
# COMPACT_ATOMS: atom_id res chain seq x y z
N MET A 1 -32.28 -47.89 53.50
CA MET A 1 -31.41 -46.72 53.77
C MET A 1 -31.99 -45.48 53.05
N ARG A 2 -31.48 -44.28 53.34
CA ARG A 2 -31.90 -42.92 52.86
C ARG A 2 -32.43 -42.86 51.40
N SER A 3 -33.35 -41.97 50.99
CA SER A 3 -34.33 -41.09 51.69
C SER A 3 -35.27 -40.40 50.66
N LEU A 4 -36.53 -40.18 51.01
CA LEU A 4 -37.57 -39.42 50.25
C LEU A 4 -37.60 -37.91 50.67
N PRO A 5 -38.48 -37.00 50.17
CA PRO A 5 -39.39 -37.00 48.99
C PRO A 5 -39.30 -35.71 48.09
N ARG A 6 -40.27 -35.51 47.17
CA ARG A 6 -40.64 -34.23 46.51
C ARG A 6 -42.08 -33.80 46.89
N THR A 7 -42.31 -32.53 47.24
CA THR A 7 -43.57 -31.70 47.17
C THR A 7 -43.41 -30.44 48.06
N SER A 8 -44.20 -29.34 47.99
CA SER A 8 -44.91 -28.65 46.89
C SER A 8 -45.38 -27.23 47.36
N THR A 9 -45.75 -26.34 46.42
CA THR A 9 -46.79 -25.28 46.54
C THR A 9 -46.83 -24.24 47.70
N SER A 10 -46.37 -23.01 47.41
CA SER A 10 -47.17 -21.75 47.25
C SER A 10 -47.68 -20.84 48.42
N LEU A 11 -47.83 -19.54 48.05
CA LEU A 11 -48.85 -18.50 48.43
C LEU A 11 -48.66 -17.46 49.59
N ARG A 12 -48.79 -16.17 49.18
CA ARG A 12 -49.24 -14.93 49.91
C ARG A 12 -48.21 -14.24 50.83
N ALA A 13 -48.27 -12.91 51.10
CA ALA A 13 -49.28 -11.85 50.85
C ALA A 13 -48.63 -10.47 50.47
N ARG A 14 -49.28 -9.56 49.68
CA ARG A 14 -49.97 -8.26 50.05
C ARG A 14 -49.07 -7.17 50.70
N LEU A 15 -49.13 -5.83 50.47
CA LEU A 15 -49.95 -4.83 49.70
C LEU A 15 -49.07 -3.53 49.56
N LEU A 16 -49.28 -2.34 48.94
CA LEU A 16 -50.29 -1.47 48.24
C LEU A 16 -49.62 -0.88 46.94
N VAL A 17 -50.10 -0.02 46.01
CA VAL A 17 -51.21 0.98 45.80
C VAL A 17 -50.93 2.44 46.27
N ALA A 18 -51.11 3.55 45.50
CA ALA A 18 -51.24 3.83 44.03
C ALA A 18 -51.28 5.38 43.69
N VAL A 19 -50.98 5.77 42.41
CA VAL A 19 -51.46 7.00 41.64
C VAL A 19 -50.91 8.41 42.05
N ALA A 20 -50.74 9.46 41.21
CA ALA A 20 -51.16 9.91 39.84
C ALA A 20 -49.96 10.39 38.97
N ALA A 21 -49.95 10.60 37.62
CA ALA A 21 -50.88 11.16 36.58
C ALA A 21 -50.93 12.72 36.53
N ALA A 22 -51.01 13.44 35.39
CA ALA A 22 -51.22 13.08 33.97
C ALA A 22 -50.75 14.17 32.94
N ALA A 23 -50.85 13.87 31.63
CA ALA A 23 -50.98 14.72 30.41
C ALA A 23 -50.00 15.89 30.14
N MET A 24 -49.41 16.10 28.95
CA MET A 24 -49.87 16.17 27.54
C MET A 24 -50.71 17.41 27.16
N LEU A 25 -50.26 18.11 26.11
CA LEU A 25 -51.08 18.83 25.12
C LEU A 25 -50.30 18.99 23.80
N ALA A 26 -50.98 19.12 22.67
CA ALA A 26 -50.38 19.13 21.33
C ALA A 26 -51.17 20.01 20.34
N SER A 27 -50.47 20.55 19.32
CA SER A 27 -51.03 21.25 18.16
C SER A 27 -49.89 21.62 17.18
N VAL A 28 -50.09 21.79 15.87
CA VAL A 28 -51.19 21.38 14.96
C VAL A 28 -50.58 21.22 13.56
N PHE A 29 -51.16 20.36 12.70
CA PHE A 29 -50.81 20.27 11.27
C PHE A 29 -51.90 20.92 10.41
N VAL A 30 -51.51 21.71 9.40
CA VAL A 30 -52.42 22.20 8.35
C VAL A 30 -51.71 22.10 6.99
N PRO A 31 -52.26 21.36 6.01
CA PRO A 31 -51.78 21.38 4.63
C PRO A 31 -52.53 22.41 3.79
N GLN A 32 -51.89 22.97 2.76
CA GLN A 32 -52.58 23.69 1.69
C GLN A 32 -51.91 23.41 0.33
N ALA A 33 -52.72 23.41 -0.73
CA ALA A 33 -52.36 22.85 -2.03
C ALA A 33 -51.74 23.87 -3.01
N ALA A 34 -51.25 23.35 -4.14
CA ALA A 34 -50.54 24.09 -5.17
C ALA A 34 -51.42 25.10 -5.92
N THR A 35 -50.74 26.07 -6.55
CA THR A 35 -51.19 26.71 -7.79
C THR A 35 -50.10 26.51 -8.84
N ALA A 36 -50.49 26.28 -10.09
CA ALA A 36 -49.58 26.11 -11.22
C ALA A 36 -50.24 26.70 -12.46
N ASP A 37 -49.59 27.71 -13.06
CA ASP A 37 -49.78 28.24 -14.40
C ASP A 37 -48.73 29.36 -14.61
N ALA A 38 -48.20 29.64 -15.79
CA ALA A 38 -48.30 28.92 -17.07
C ALA A 38 -46.96 29.06 -17.83
N ALA A 39 -46.72 28.19 -18.82
CA ALA A 39 -45.48 28.18 -19.59
C ALA A 39 -45.48 29.17 -20.77
N ALA A 40 -44.29 29.46 -21.28
CA ALA A 40 -44.06 29.98 -22.64
C ALA A 40 -42.81 29.30 -23.24
N ASP A 41 -42.94 28.80 -24.46
CA ASP A 41 -41.93 28.14 -25.28
C ASP A 41 -40.82 29.12 -25.77
N GLU A 42 -39.67 28.73 -26.35
CA GLU A 42 -39.42 27.61 -27.27
C GLU A 42 -38.06 26.88 -27.13
N ALA A 43 -38.12 25.54 -27.22
CA ALA A 43 -37.40 24.65 -28.16
C ALA A 43 -35.83 24.53 -28.19
N PRO A 44 -35.26 23.39 -28.65
CA PRO A 44 -34.14 22.79 -27.90
C PRO A 44 -32.92 22.24 -28.68
N ILE A 45 -31.79 22.12 -27.97
CA ILE A 45 -30.67 21.14 -28.10
C ILE A 45 -29.87 21.16 -26.78
N SER A 46 -29.15 20.12 -26.32
CA SER A 46 -29.18 18.67 -26.53
C SER A 46 -28.52 18.01 -25.30
N ALA A 47 -28.85 16.77 -24.95
CA ALA A 47 -28.55 16.22 -23.61
C ALA A 47 -27.06 15.95 -23.33
N THR A 48 -26.53 16.47 -22.20
CA THR A 48 -25.84 15.69 -21.11
C THR A 48 -25.32 16.58 -19.95
N ASP A 49 -26.14 17.49 -19.42
CA ASP A 49 -25.80 18.19 -18.18
C ASP A 49 -25.83 17.23 -16.98
N ILE A 50 -24.72 17.15 -16.25
CA ILE A 50 -24.52 16.20 -15.15
C ILE A 50 -25.14 16.77 -13.86
N PRO A 51 -26.10 16.08 -13.21
CA PRO A 51 -26.61 16.49 -11.91
C PRO A 51 -25.51 16.43 -10.84
N THR A 52 -25.40 17.50 -10.06
CA THR A 52 -24.45 17.64 -8.94
C THR A 52 -24.73 16.67 -7.79
N PRO A 53 -23.74 16.35 -6.94
CA PRO A 53 -23.97 15.62 -5.69
C PRO A 53 -24.86 16.43 -4.73
N ASP A 54 -25.59 15.72 -3.86
CA ASP A 54 -26.27 16.33 -2.72
C ASP A 54 -25.27 16.92 -1.70
N ALA A 55 -25.71 17.96 -0.99
CA ALA A 55 -24.82 18.85 -0.24
C ALA A 55 -24.16 18.19 0.98
N GLY A 56 -22.82 18.32 1.08
CA GLY A 56 -22.05 18.17 2.32
C GLY A 56 -20.91 17.14 2.28
N ASP A 57 -20.85 16.27 1.28
CA ASP A 57 -19.86 15.19 1.19
C ASP A 57 -18.68 15.51 0.27
N TYR A 58 -17.62 16.10 0.85
CA TYR A 58 -16.22 16.10 0.37
C TYR A 58 -16.03 16.05 -1.17
N GLU A 59 -16.15 17.22 -1.82
CA GLU A 59 -15.39 17.45 -3.05
C GLU A 59 -13.92 17.62 -2.64
N GLY A 60 -13.05 16.70 -3.08
CA GLY A 60 -11.65 16.70 -2.66
C GLY A 60 -10.88 17.90 -3.20
N SER A 61 -10.08 18.54 -2.34
CA SER A 61 -9.43 19.82 -2.66
C SER A 61 -8.39 19.70 -3.77
N THR A 62 -8.36 20.71 -4.65
CA THR A 62 -7.85 20.53 -6.02
C THR A 62 -6.95 21.65 -6.56
N GLY A 63 -6.55 22.60 -5.72
CA GLY A 63 -5.51 23.57 -6.01
C GLY A 63 -4.79 23.99 -4.73
N GLU A 64 -3.48 24.22 -4.84
CA GLU A 64 -2.62 24.89 -3.83
C GLU A 64 -2.40 24.16 -2.48
N ASP A 65 -3.38 23.41 -1.96
CA ASP A 65 -3.33 22.77 -0.62
C ASP A 65 -2.83 21.31 -0.59
N GLU A 66 -2.52 20.68 -1.74
CA GLU A 66 -1.74 19.42 -1.76
C GLU A 66 -0.33 19.71 -1.21
N ALA A 67 -0.14 19.39 0.07
CA ALA A 67 0.96 19.91 0.87
C ALA A 67 2.34 19.62 0.25
N ASN A 68 3.07 20.69 -0.08
CA ASN A 68 4.50 20.64 -0.31
C ASN A 68 5.15 19.85 0.84
N PRO A 69 5.85 18.73 0.59
CA PRO A 69 6.43 17.86 1.63
C PRO A 69 7.61 18.51 2.37
N GLY A 70 7.92 19.77 2.07
CA GLY A 70 9.05 20.52 2.60
C GLY A 70 10.36 20.01 2.04
N SER A 71 11.42 20.17 2.81
CA SER A 71 12.78 19.76 2.44
C SER A 71 12.95 18.26 2.18
N TYR A 72 11.93 17.42 2.42
CA TYR A 72 11.94 16.03 1.95
C TYR A 72 11.95 15.95 0.41
N ALA A 73 11.34 16.87 -0.33
CA ALA A 73 11.50 16.93 -1.78
C ALA A 73 12.91 17.43 -2.15
N GLU A 74 13.32 18.59 -1.62
CA GLU A 74 14.60 19.25 -1.92
C GLU A 74 15.83 18.36 -1.62
N THR A 75 15.75 17.50 -0.59
CA THR A 75 16.83 16.55 -0.24
C THR A 75 16.77 15.23 -1.00
N GLN A 76 15.68 14.94 -1.74
CA GLN A 76 15.47 13.68 -2.47
C GLN A 76 15.31 13.88 -4.00
N GLU A 77 15.31 15.10 -4.54
CA GLU A 77 15.23 15.37 -5.99
C GLU A 77 16.33 14.63 -6.78
N ALA A 78 17.53 14.50 -6.22
CA ALA A 78 18.64 13.76 -6.82
C ALA A 78 18.51 12.22 -6.71
N LEU A 79 17.50 11.70 -6.00
CA LEU A 79 17.30 10.28 -5.69
C LEU A 79 15.96 9.71 -6.22
N LEU A 80 14.98 10.57 -6.52
CA LEU A 80 13.63 10.18 -6.95
C LEU A 80 13.48 10.19 -8.48
N GLN A 81 13.87 9.11 -9.15
CA GLN A 81 13.59 8.93 -10.58
C GLN A 81 12.11 8.68 -10.87
N ALA A 82 11.62 9.15 -12.02
CA ALA A 82 10.22 9.04 -12.46
C ALA A 82 9.74 7.61 -12.82
N ASP A 83 10.50 6.57 -12.50
CA ASP A 83 10.18 5.16 -12.81
C ASP A 83 8.92 4.66 -12.04
N THR A 84 8.48 5.36 -10.98
CA THR A 84 7.27 5.04 -10.20
C THR A 84 5.95 5.21 -10.97
N LEU A 85 5.92 6.07 -12.00
CA LEU A 85 4.73 6.32 -12.84
C LEU A 85 4.75 5.55 -14.17
N LYS A 86 5.78 4.73 -14.37
CA LYS A 86 5.90 3.85 -15.52
C LYS A 86 4.87 2.73 -15.42
N GLY A 87 3.94 2.68 -16.38
CA GLY A 87 2.78 1.80 -16.30
C GLY A 87 1.63 2.33 -15.43
N PHE A 88 1.59 3.63 -15.12
CA PHE A 88 0.39 4.27 -14.58
C PHE A 88 -0.80 4.04 -15.54
N ASP A 89 -1.86 3.39 -15.04
CA ASP A 89 -3.13 3.21 -15.75
C ASP A 89 -4.19 4.06 -15.03
N PRO A 90 -4.71 5.14 -15.64
CA PRO A 90 -5.77 5.92 -15.01
C PRO A 90 -7.02 5.07 -14.76
N GLY A 91 -7.24 4.01 -15.55
CA GLY A 91 -8.37 3.09 -15.37
C GLY A 91 -8.21 2.13 -14.20
N ASN A 92 -7.00 2.00 -13.64
CA ASN A 92 -6.73 1.09 -12.54
C ASN A 92 -5.60 1.61 -11.64
N LEU A 93 -5.98 2.41 -10.64
CA LEU A 93 -5.04 3.10 -9.74
C LEU A 93 -4.53 2.18 -8.63
N ILE A 94 -5.36 1.25 -8.14
CA ILE A 94 -5.05 0.23 -7.13
C ILE A 94 -6.04 -0.92 -7.25
N SER A 95 -5.67 -2.14 -6.83
CA SER A 95 -6.63 -3.26 -6.80
C SER A 95 -7.52 -3.24 -5.56
N ASP A 96 -8.78 -3.70 -5.71
CA ASP A 96 -9.74 -3.83 -4.59
C ASP A 96 -9.16 -4.61 -3.40
N GLN A 97 -8.42 -5.68 -3.67
CA GLN A 97 -7.72 -6.44 -2.62
C GLN A 97 -6.70 -5.59 -1.85
N LYS A 98 -5.95 -4.70 -2.53
CA LYS A 98 -4.94 -3.84 -1.92
C LYS A 98 -5.52 -2.62 -1.21
N MET A 99 -6.74 -2.20 -1.55
CA MET A 99 -7.45 -1.15 -0.82
C MET A 99 -8.29 -1.68 0.35
N TYR A 100 -9.02 -2.78 0.17
CA TYR A 100 -10.05 -3.25 1.12
C TYR A 100 -9.64 -4.46 1.97
N THR A 101 -8.33 -4.72 2.11
CA THR A 101 -7.79 -5.64 3.10
C THR A 101 -7.17 -4.86 4.26
N SER A 102 -7.80 -4.90 5.43
CA SER A 102 -7.19 -4.45 6.71
C SER A 102 -6.29 -5.54 7.30
N GLY A 103 -5.40 -5.19 8.24
CA GLY A 103 -4.41 -6.11 8.81
C GLY A 103 -3.13 -6.27 7.97
N THR A 104 -2.99 -5.47 6.90
CA THR A 104 -1.79 -5.40 6.05
C THR A 104 -0.56 -4.85 6.78
N MET A 105 -0.76 -4.12 7.89
CA MET A 105 0.29 -3.72 8.83
C MET A 105 -0.22 -3.79 10.28
N SER A 106 0.53 -4.44 11.16
CA SER A 106 0.33 -4.30 12.60
C SER A 106 0.71 -2.89 13.09
N THR A 107 0.17 -2.46 14.23
CA THR A 107 0.52 -1.17 14.87
C THR A 107 2.03 -0.97 14.99
N ALA A 108 2.78 -2.01 15.33
CA ALA A 108 4.24 -1.95 15.45
C ALA A 108 4.97 -1.85 14.08
N GLN A 109 4.38 -2.34 12.99
CA GLN A 109 4.90 -2.11 11.63
C GLN A 109 4.60 -0.69 11.16
N ILE A 110 3.43 -0.14 11.48
CA ILE A 110 3.10 1.27 11.17
C ILE A 110 4.03 2.21 11.94
N GLN A 111 4.24 1.97 13.25
CA GLN A 111 5.14 2.79 14.04
C GLN A 111 6.54 2.81 13.43
N ARG A 112 7.16 1.64 13.19
CA ARG A 112 8.49 1.55 12.54
C ARG A 112 8.54 2.19 11.14
N PHE A 113 7.44 2.19 10.41
CA PHE A 113 7.35 2.88 9.12
C PHE A 113 7.37 4.40 9.29
N LEU A 114 6.62 4.95 10.26
CA LEU A 114 6.65 6.38 10.60
C LEU A 114 8.02 6.79 11.17
N ASP A 115 8.60 5.98 12.05
CA ASP A 115 9.94 6.18 12.61
C ASP A 115 11.01 6.22 11.50
N GLY A 116 10.85 5.40 10.46
CA GLY A 116 11.73 5.35 9.28
C GLY A 116 11.47 6.45 8.24
N LYS A 117 10.37 7.23 8.34
CA LYS A 117 10.08 8.36 7.45
C LYS A 117 10.49 9.71 8.02
N VAL A 118 10.59 9.86 9.35
CA VAL A 118 11.10 11.08 10.02
C VAL A 118 12.07 10.69 11.14
N THR A 119 13.38 10.74 10.87
CA THR A 119 14.40 10.41 11.89
C THR A 119 14.48 11.45 13.01
N THR A 120 14.22 12.72 12.72
CA THR A 120 14.29 13.82 13.69
C THR A 120 13.15 14.80 13.43
N CYS A 121 12.37 15.11 14.46
CA CYS A 121 11.35 16.15 14.41
C CYS A 121 11.99 17.51 14.74
N GLN A 122 11.49 18.59 14.13
CA GLN A 122 11.93 19.94 14.46
C GLN A 122 11.52 20.30 15.90
N SER A 123 12.44 20.91 16.65
CA SER A 123 12.17 21.30 18.04
C SER A 123 10.97 22.25 18.13
N GLY A 124 10.10 22.01 19.11
CA GLY A 124 8.81 22.70 19.28
C GLY A 124 7.62 22.05 18.55
N TYR A 125 7.85 21.09 17.65
CA TYR A 125 6.79 20.38 16.91
C TYR A 125 6.64 18.92 17.36
N THR A 126 5.46 18.34 17.13
CA THR A 126 5.20 16.91 17.33
C THR A 126 4.94 16.25 15.98
N CYS A 127 5.86 15.39 15.53
CA CYS A 127 5.76 14.70 14.25
C CYS A 127 4.85 13.46 14.33
N LEU A 128 4.36 12.96 13.19
CA LEU A 128 3.32 11.92 13.17
C LEU A 128 3.74 10.63 13.90
N LYS A 129 5.03 10.29 13.91
CA LYS A 129 5.57 9.17 14.68
C LYS A 129 5.45 9.34 16.20
N ASP A 130 5.53 10.58 16.70
CA ASP A 130 5.52 10.94 18.13
C ASP A 130 4.12 11.38 18.60
N PHE A 131 3.22 11.68 17.66
CA PHE A 131 1.87 12.16 17.94
C PHE A 131 1.04 11.16 18.75
N THR A 132 0.42 11.64 19.83
CA THR A 132 -0.57 10.87 20.60
C THR A 132 -1.85 11.66 20.87
N GLN A 133 -3.00 10.97 20.90
CA GLN A 133 -4.31 11.55 21.17
C GLN A 133 -5.13 10.64 22.09
N THR A 134 -5.94 11.21 22.98
CA THR A 134 -7.00 10.46 23.68
C THR A 134 -8.21 10.33 22.76
N THR A 135 -8.59 9.09 22.44
CA THR A 135 -9.58 8.75 21.42
C THR A 135 -10.91 8.32 22.05
N ARG A 136 -11.98 8.27 21.25
CA ARG A 136 -13.30 7.76 21.67
C ARG A 136 -13.66 6.48 20.94
N THR A 137 -14.37 5.57 21.61
CA THR A 137 -14.94 4.38 20.94
C THR A 137 -15.94 4.82 19.87
N LYS A 138 -15.85 4.23 18.68
CA LYS A 138 -16.80 4.41 17.56
C LYS A 138 -17.42 3.06 17.24
N ALA A 139 -18.73 2.96 17.40
CA ALA A 139 -19.47 1.72 17.20
C ALA A 139 -19.47 1.26 15.73
N ALA A 140 -19.62 -0.04 15.53
CA ALA A 140 -19.85 -0.63 14.23
C ALA A 140 -21.10 -0.06 13.53
N ASN A 141 -21.04 0.02 12.20
CA ASN A 141 -22.08 0.54 11.31
C ASN A 141 -21.99 -0.14 9.93
N SER A 142 -22.84 0.24 8.98
CA SER A 142 -22.90 -0.32 7.62
C SER A 142 -21.59 -0.24 6.84
N TYR A 143 -20.81 0.83 7.02
CA TYR A 143 -19.55 1.07 6.30
C TYR A 143 -18.34 0.50 7.03
N CYS A 144 -18.34 0.62 8.37
CA CYS A 144 -17.31 0.12 9.25
C CYS A 144 -17.90 -0.88 10.25
N SER A 145 -17.87 -2.17 9.88
CA SER A 145 -18.49 -3.27 10.65
C SER A 145 -17.71 -3.67 11.91
N GLY A 146 -16.47 -3.20 12.07
CA GLY A 146 -15.70 -3.35 13.30
C GLY A 146 -15.81 -2.13 14.21
N THR A 147 -15.90 -2.35 15.52
CA THR A 147 -15.88 -1.26 16.52
C THR A 147 -14.45 -0.74 16.73
N TYR A 148 -14.22 0.55 16.50
CA TYR A 148 -13.01 1.23 16.97
C TYR A 148 -13.12 1.35 18.50
N GLN A 149 -12.23 0.73 19.27
CA GLN A 149 -12.18 0.91 20.73
C GLN A 149 -11.26 2.08 21.11
N GLY A 150 -11.76 3.06 21.85
CA GLY A 150 -11.00 4.22 22.31
C GLY A 150 -10.01 3.90 23.44
N ALA A 151 -8.99 4.75 23.60
CA ALA A 151 -8.04 4.73 24.71
C ALA A 151 -7.39 6.10 24.93
N SER A 152 -6.73 6.29 26.07
CA SER A 152 -5.91 7.49 26.33
C SER A 152 -4.53 7.37 25.66
N ARG A 153 -3.99 8.51 25.19
CA ARG A 153 -2.64 8.64 24.60
C ARG A 153 -2.32 7.60 23.50
N GLU A 154 -3.27 7.30 22.62
CA GLU A 154 -3.01 6.44 21.45
C GLU A 154 -2.05 7.13 20.48
N SER A 155 -1.00 6.41 20.02
CA SER A 155 -0.16 6.93 18.94
C SER A 155 -0.89 6.93 17.59
N ALA A 156 -0.43 7.77 16.66
CA ALA A 156 -0.96 7.79 15.29
C ALA A 156 -1.02 6.38 14.66
N ALA A 157 0.02 5.55 14.89
CA ALA A 157 0.07 4.17 14.43
C ALA A 157 -1.07 3.29 14.99
N ALA A 158 -1.45 3.48 16.26
CA ALA A 158 -2.57 2.76 16.86
C ALA A 158 -3.91 3.21 16.27
N ILE A 159 -4.06 4.52 16.06
CA ILE A 159 -5.25 5.14 15.47
C ILE A 159 -5.47 4.64 14.03
N ILE A 160 -4.42 4.64 13.20
CA ILE A 160 -4.46 4.12 11.82
C ILE A 160 -4.84 2.64 11.80
N SER A 161 -4.21 1.79 12.63
CA SER A 161 -4.51 0.35 12.64
C SER A 161 -5.93 0.05 13.13
N LYS A 162 -6.45 0.80 14.11
CA LYS A 162 -7.84 0.65 14.60
C LYS A 162 -8.87 1.15 13.58
N ALA A 163 -8.64 2.26 12.90
CA ALA A 163 -9.51 2.76 11.84
C ALA A 163 -9.56 1.80 10.64
N SER A 164 -8.38 1.33 10.19
CA SER A 164 -8.24 0.26 9.18
C SER A 164 -9.12 -0.96 9.50
N LYS A 165 -8.96 -1.52 10.71
CA LYS A 165 -9.67 -2.74 11.14
C LYS A 165 -11.16 -2.52 11.39
N ALA A 166 -11.56 -1.32 11.82
CA ALA A 166 -12.96 -0.97 11.96
C ALA A 166 -13.67 -0.93 10.59
N CYS A 167 -13.01 -0.38 9.57
CA CYS A 167 -13.62 -0.10 8.27
C CYS A 167 -13.29 -1.12 7.17
N GLY A 168 -12.33 -2.04 7.35
CA GLY A 168 -11.92 -2.95 6.27
C GLY A 168 -11.25 -2.20 5.11
N VAL A 169 -10.33 -1.29 5.44
CA VAL A 169 -9.49 -0.52 4.52
C VAL A 169 -8.02 -0.70 4.95
N SER A 170 -7.10 -0.84 4.00
CA SER A 170 -5.69 -1.12 4.30
C SER A 170 -4.99 0.00 5.07
N GLU A 171 -4.19 -0.36 6.07
CA GLU A 171 -3.29 0.55 6.78
C GLU A 171 -2.35 1.29 5.82
N LYS A 172 -1.91 0.62 4.75
CA LYS A 172 -1.04 1.19 3.70
C LYS A 172 -1.73 2.31 2.93
N VAL A 173 -3.02 2.13 2.61
CA VAL A 173 -3.84 3.17 1.98
C VAL A 173 -3.97 4.37 2.89
N LEU A 174 -4.34 4.18 4.16
CA LEU A 174 -4.51 5.29 5.10
C LEU A 174 -3.20 6.09 5.31
N LEU A 175 -2.03 5.43 5.29
CA LEU A 175 -0.72 6.10 5.30
C LEU A 175 -0.46 6.93 4.03
N VAL A 176 -0.78 6.41 2.85
CA VAL A 176 -0.64 7.14 1.56
C VAL A 176 -1.58 8.35 1.50
N MET A 177 -2.82 8.19 1.96
CA MET A 177 -3.79 9.30 2.03
C MET A 177 -3.31 10.39 2.99
N LEU A 178 -2.83 10.06 4.20
CA LEU A 178 -2.24 11.02 5.15
C LEU A 178 -1.08 11.84 4.55
N GLN A 179 -0.33 11.26 3.61
CA GLN A 179 0.72 11.96 2.88
C GLN A 179 0.17 12.84 1.75
N LYS A 180 -0.79 12.33 0.97
CA LYS A 180 -1.44 13.08 -0.12
C LYS A 180 -2.17 14.32 0.43
N GLU A 181 -2.97 14.18 1.48
CA GLU A 181 -3.82 15.27 1.98
C GLU A 181 -3.05 16.34 2.77
N GLN A 182 -1.97 15.98 3.48
CA GLN A 182 -1.31 16.87 4.45
C GLN A 182 0.21 16.72 4.55
N GLY A 183 0.86 15.90 3.71
CA GLY A 183 2.30 15.60 3.77
C GLY A 183 2.73 14.90 5.06
N LEU A 184 1.78 14.41 5.87
CA LEU A 184 1.94 14.29 7.32
C LEU A 184 2.85 13.12 7.73
N VAL A 185 3.11 12.17 6.83
CA VAL A 185 4.00 11.03 7.07
C VAL A 185 5.48 11.42 6.98
N THR A 186 5.85 12.41 6.16
CA THR A 186 7.23 12.92 6.03
C THR A 186 7.45 14.29 6.68
N HIS A 187 6.39 14.96 7.15
CA HIS A 187 6.46 16.33 7.67
C HIS A 187 7.28 16.41 8.98
N VAL A 188 8.34 17.23 9.01
CA VAL A 188 9.22 17.37 10.19
C VAL A 188 8.86 18.52 11.14
N TRP A 189 7.96 19.44 10.73
CA TRP A 189 7.43 20.54 11.57
C TRP A 189 5.88 20.69 11.50
N PRO A 190 5.07 19.62 11.60
CA PRO A 190 3.63 19.71 11.34
C PRO A 190 2.89 20.51 12.40
N SER A 191 2.04 21.44 11.96
CA SER A 191 1.20 22.26 12.85
C SER A 191 -0.03 21.49 13.35
N ASP A 192 -0.56 21.90 14.50
CA ASP A 192 -1.79 21.34 15.08
C ASP A 192 -2.98 21.34 14.12
N TRP A 193 -3.04 22.30 13.20
CA TRP A 193 -4.07 22.36 12.16
C TRP A 193 -4.03 21.13 11.23
N ARG A 194 -2.84 20.67 10.82
CA ARG A 194 -2.70 19.44 10.03
C ARG A 194 -3.28 18.22 10.74
N TYR A 195 -3.18 18.14 12.07
CA TYR A 195 -3.80 17.07 12.85
C TYR A 195 -5.32 17.25 13.04
N ARG A 196 -5.85 18.47 12.88
CA ARG A 196 -7.30 18.73 12.92
C ARG A 196 -7.99 18.31 11.62
N ILE A 197 -7.35 18.53 10.47
CA ILE A 197 -7.89 18.24 9.13
C ILE A 197 -7.05 17.19 8.36
N ALA A 198 -6.50 16.21 9.07
CA ALA A 198 -5.49 15.26 8.58
C ALA A 198 -5.82 14.48 7.29
N MET A 199 -7.08 14.43 6.88
CA MET A 199 -7.53 13.75 5.66
C MET A 199 -8.42 14.66 4.78
N GLY A 200 -8.51 15.96 5.08
CA GLY A 200 -9.45 16.89 4.42
C GLY A 200 -10.94 16.58 4.65
N TYR A 201 -11.30 15.55 5.42
CA TYR A 201 -12.69 15.11 5.51
C TYR A 201 -13.56 16.17 6.22
N GLY A 202 -14.60 16.64 5.52
CA GLY A 202 -15.45 17.74 5.98
C GLY A 202 -14.90 19.14 5.65
N CYS A 203 -13.86 19.27 4.81
CA CYS A 203 -13.38 20.53 4.24
C CYS A 203 -13.77 20.63 2.76
N PRO A 204 -14.95 21.18 2.43
CA PRO A 204 -15.33 21.46 1.03
C PRO A 204 -14.56 22.65 0.46
N ASP A 205 -14.19 22.59 -0.82
CA ASP A 205 -13.53 23.71 -1.52
C ASP A 205 -14.37 24.99 -1.45
N GLY A 206 -13.71 26.13 -1.20
CA GLY A 206 -14.34 27.45 -1.10
C GLY A 206 -15.13 27.74 0.19
N ALA A 207 -15.21 26.81 1.14
CA ALA A 207 -15.94 26.99 2.40
C ALA A 207 -15.17 26.49 3.64
N ALA A 208 -15.68 26.78 4.84
CA ALA A 208 -15.02 26.43 6.09
C ALA A 208 -15.25 24.94 6.46
N CYS A 209 -14.19 24.27 6.93
CA CYS A 209 -14.28 22.88 7.38
C CYS A 209 -15.27 22.69 8.54
N ASP A 210 -16.11 21.64 8.48
CA ASP A 210 -17.01 21.27 9.58
C ASP A 210 -16.22 20.80 10.81
N ALA A 211 -16.37 21.56 11.90
CA ALA A 211 -15.70 21.33 13.16
C ALA A 211 -16.07 20.00 13.85
N GLN A 212 -17.20 19.40 13.49
CA GLN A 212 -17.62 18.07 13.96
C GLN A 212 -16.60 16.98 13.62
N TYR A 213 -15.89 17.11 12.49
CA TYR A 213 -14.92 16.12 12.02
C TYR A 213 -13.47 16.44 12.41
N PHE A 214 -13.22 17.49 13.19
CA PHE A 214 -11.86 17.83 13.61
C PHE A 214 -11.20 16.76 14.49
N GLY A 215 -9.89 16.62 14.30
CA GLY A 215 -8.99 15.81 15.12
C GLY A 215 -8.62 14.48 14.45
N PHE A 216 -7.37 14.07 14.64
CA PHE A 216 -6.73 12.98 13.90
C PHE A 216 -7.55 11.66 13.88
N GLN A 217 -8.09 11.23 15.03
CA GLN A 217 -8.96 10.04 15.09
C GLN A 217 -10.27 10.18 14.30
N ASN A 218 -10.86 11.37 14.23
CA ASN A 218 -12.06 11.60 13.43
C ASN A 218 -11.70 11.57 11.94
N GLN A 219 -10.68 12.30 11.53
CA GLN A 219 -10.22 12.39 10.15
C GLN A 219 -9.87 11.02 9.56
N VAL A 220 -8.98 10.26 10.21
CA VAL A 220 -8.54 8.93 9.72
C VAL A 220 -9.69 7.91 9.70
N TYR A 221 -10.61 7.96 10.67
CA TYR A 221 -11.78 7.08 10.68
C TYR A 221 -12.80 7.46 9.60
N MET A 222 -13.08 8.74 9.40
CA MET A 222 -14.09 9.19 8.43
C MET A 222 -13.61 8.99 6.99
N ALA A 223 -12.33 9.21 6.69
CA ALA A 223 -11.77 8.84 5.39
C ALA A 223 -11.84 7.32 5.13
N ALA A 224 -11.54 6.49 6.14
CA ALA A 224 -11.69 5.03 6.03
C ALA A 224 -13.16 4.61 5.83
N LYS A 225 -14.11 5.28 6.51
CA LYS A 225 -15.56 5.10 6.31
C LYS A 225 -15.98 5.52 4.89
N GLN A 226 -15.49 6.65 4.39
CA GLN A 226 -15.89 7.21 3.11
C GLN A 226 -15.39 6.35 1.93
N LEU A 227 -14.14 5.85 2.00
CA LEU A 227 -13.60 4.89 1.02
C LEU A 227 -14.42 3.59 0.93
N ARG A 228 -15.16 3.20 1.98
CA ARG A 228 -16.11 2.08 1.95
C ARG A 228 -17.47 2.50 1.41
N ARG A 229 -17.94 3.70 1.75
CA ARG A 229 -19.22 4.25 1.30
C ARG A 229 -19.29 4.42 -0.21
N TYR A 230 -18.20 4.87 -0.84
CA TYR A 230 -18.05 4.95 -2.30
C TYR A 230 -18.23 3.61 -3.04
N THR A 231 -18.27 2.48 -2.34
CA THR A 231 -18.46 1.13 -2.91
C THR A 231 -19.68 0.40 -2.32
N LEU A 232 -20.55 1.11 -1.59
CA LEU A 232 -21.68 0.53 -0.86
C LEU A 232 -22.99 1.35 -0.96
N ASP A 233 -22.93 2.65 -1.25
CA ASP A 233 -24.10 3.48 -1.56
C ASP A 233 -24.28 3.61 -3.09
N ASP A 234 -25.48 3.33 -3.61
CA ASP A 234 -25.82 3.43 -5.05
C ASP A 234 -25.72 4.87 -5.64
N ALA A 235 -25.58 5.88 -4.77
CA ALA A 235 -25.37 7.27 -5.16
C ALA A 235 -24.05 7.49 -5.92
N PHE A 236 -23.03 6.66 -5.68
CA PHE A 236 -21.70 6.81 -6.29
C PHE A 236 -21.62 6.06 -7.63
N ASN A 237 -22.28 6.62 -8.66
CA ASN A 237 -22.48 5.97 -9.96
C ASN A 237 -21.82 6.64 -11.19
N TRP A 238 -21.15 7.80 -11.06
CA TRP A 238 -20.54 8.53 -12.19
C TRP A 238 -19.27 7.88 -12.80
N TYR A 239 -18.60 7.03 -12.03
CA TYR A 239 -17.42 6.25 -12.44
C TYR A 239 -17.72 4.74 -12.40
N PRO A 240 -18.66 4.24 -13.23
CA PRO A 240 -19.14 2.86 -13.13
C PRO A 240 -18.08 1.86 -13.61
N VAL A 241 -17.85 0.83 -12.79
CA VAL A 241 -16.87 -0.21 -13.04
C VAL A 241 -17.17 -0.98 -14.33
N GLY A 242 -16.14 -1.26 -15.12
CA GLY A 242 -16.24 -1.91 -16.44
C GLY A 242 -16.63 -0.98 -17.58
N ARG A 243 -16.74 0.34 -17.34
CA ARG A 243 -17.10 1.35 -18.35
C ARG A 243 -16.00 2.41 -18.50
N THR A 244 -16.08 3.17 -19.59
CA THR A 244 -15.21 4.32 -19.85
C THR A 244 -15.94 5.61 -19.52
N SER A 245 -15.44 6.36 -18.52
CA SER A 245 -15.90 7.72 -18.19
C SER A 245 -14.92 8.76 -18.75
N GLN A 246 -15.40 9.98 -19.00
CA GLN A 246 -14.55 11.13 -19.34
C GLN A 246 -14.11 11.83 -18.05
N VAL A 247 -12.93 11.50 -17.53
CA VAL A 247 -12.41 12.09 -16.30
C VAL A 247 -11.70 13.40 -16.64
N ARG A 248 -11.95 14.48 -15.87
CA ARG A 248 -11.32 15.79 -16.08
C ARG A 248 -9.82 15.75 -15.79
N TRP A 249 -9.05 16.61 -16.46
CA TRP A 249 -7.62 16.78 -16.16
C TRP A 249 -7.36 17.76 -15.00
N HIS A 250 -8.30 18.67 -14.74
CA HIS A 250 -8.22 19.75 -13.75
C HIS A 250 -9.64 20.30 -13.44
N PRO A 251 -9.90 20.97 -12.29
CA PRO A 251 -11.22 21.56 -11.99
C PRO A 251 -11.67 22.61 -12.99
N ASN A 252 -10.72 23.41 -13.49
CA ASN A 252 -10.98 24.34 -14.59
C ASN A 252 -11.41 23.55 -15.83
N ALA A 253 -12.70 23.59 -16.15
CA ALA A 253 -13.29 22.82 -17.24
C ALA A 253 -12.67 23.10 -18.62
N SER A 254 -12.02 24.25 -18.83
CA SER A 254 -11.29 24.55 -20.07
C SER A 254 -10.05 23.67 -20.29
N CYS A 255 -9.52 23.03 -19.24
CA CYS A 255 -8.50 21.99 -19.35
C CYS A 255 -9.03 20.68 -19.95
N GLY A 256 -10.35 20.50 -20.02
CA GLY A 256 -11.00 19.34 -20.64
C GLY A 256 -10.89 18.03 -19.83
N SER A 257 -11.06 16.92 -20.55
CA SER A 257 -11.14 15.57 -19.99
C SER A 257 -10.52 14.54 -20.95
N GLY A 258 -10.49 13.27 -20.53
CA GLY A 258 -10.04 12.16 -21.36
C GLY A 258 -10.67 10.81 -20.95
N PRO A 259 -10.70 9.81 -21.86
CA PRO A 259 -11.37 8.55 -21.63
C PRO A 259 -10.60 7.65 -20.65
N VAL A 260 -11.26 7.21 -19.58
CA VAL A 260 -10.70 6.32 -18.55
C VAL A 260 -11.62 5.12 -18.34
N THR A 261 -11.15 3.91 -18.64
CA THR A 261 -11.90 2.66 -18.39
C THR A 261 -11.72 2.20 -16.94
N ILE A 262 -12.69 2.50 -16.08
CA ILE A 262 -12.64 2.21 -14.64
C ILE A 262 -12.70 0.70 -14.41
N ARG A 263 -11.60 0.08 -13.98
CA ARG A 263 -11.48 -1.40 -13.91
C ARG A 263 -11.98 -2.02 -12.60
N ASN A 264 -12.08 -1.27 -11.51
CA ASN A 264 -12.50 -1.79 -10.20
C ASN A 264 -13.02 -0.70 -9.24
N ASN A 265 -13.55 -1.14 -8.09
CA ASN A 265 -14.24 -0.28 -7.13
C ASN A 265 -13.28 0.66 -6.39
N ALA A 266 -12.07 0.20 -6.06
CA ALA A 266 -11.05 1.02 -5.40
C ALA A 266 -10.55 2.17 -6.29
N THR A 267 -10.49 1.96 -7.61
CA THR A 267 -10.18 3.02 -8.56
C THR A 267 -11.34 4.01 -8.69
N ALA A 268 -12.59 3.54 -8.73
CA ALA A 268 -13.76 4.42 -8.67
C ALA A 268 -13.76 5.27 -7.38
N ALA A 269 -13.51 4.65 -6.22
CA ALA A 269 -13.40 5.32 -4.93
C ALA A 269 -12.31 6.40 -4.88
N LEU A 270 -11.17 6.20 -5.54
CA LEU A 270 -10.12 7.23 -5.66
C LEU A 270 -10.52 8.40 -6.57
N TYR A 271 -11.35 8.17 -7.60
CA TYR A 271 -11.94 9.26 -8.38
C TYR A 271 -13.10 9.96 -7.65
N TYR A 272 -13.89 9.29 -6.82
CA TYR A 272 -14.84 10.00 -5.94
C TYR A 272 -14.13 10.80 -4.83
N TYR A 273 -12.93 10.37 -4.42
CA TYR A 273 -12.10 11.12 -3.46
C TYR A 273 -11.34 12.29 -4.12
N THR A 274 -10.87 12.11 -5.36
CA THR A 274 -10.18 13.15 -6.16
C THR A 274 -10.57 12.99 -7.64
N PRO A 275 -11.54 13.77 -8.17
CA PRO A 275 -12.18 13.51 -9.46
C PRO A 275 -11.38 13.92 -10.72
N TYR A 276 -10.05 13.83 -10.65
CA TYR A 276 -9.14 14.28 -11.71
C TYR A 276 -8.06 13.25 -12.01
N GLN A 277 -7.80 13.03 -13.31
CA GLN A 277 -6.70 12.22 -13.78
C GLN A 277 -5.47 13.10 -14.10
N PRO A 278 -4.24 12.59 -13.90
CA PRO A 278 -3.02 13.36 -14.13
C PRO A 278 -2.72 13.50 -15.62
N ASN A 279 -2.53 14.74 -16.09
CA ASN A 279 -2.16 14.98 -17.48
C ASN A 279 -0.70 14.54 -17.77
N ARG A 280 -0.27 14.61 -19.04
CA ARG A 280 1.08 14.16 -19.45
C ARG A 280 2.21 14.92 -18.73
N ALA A 281 2.03 16.19 -18.39
CA ALA A 281 3.01 16.98 -17.68
C ALA A 281 3.07 16.59 -16.19
N ALA A 282 1.91 16.42 -15.53
CA ALA A 282 1.80 15.91 -14.16
C ALA A 282 2.50 14.55 -14.00
N LEU A 283 2.32 13.65 -14.97
CA LEU A 283 2.99 12.35 -15.02
C LEU A 283 4.50 12.46 -15.26
N ALA A 284 4.94 13.38 -16.12
CA ALA A 284 6.36 13.58 -16.39
C ALA A 284 7.15 14.16 -15.20
N ALA A 285 6.49 14.91 -14.30
CA ALA A 285 7.15 15.60 -13.18
C ALA A 285 7.49 14.70 -11.96
N GLY A 286 7.07 13.42 -11.92
CA GLY A 286 7.50 12.43 -10.91
C GLY A 286 7.23 12.85 -9.46
N TYR A 287 8.28 13.27 -8.76
CA TYR A 287 8.27 14.16 -7.58
C TYR A 287 7.32 15.38 -7.69
N GLY A 288 7.84 16.41 -8.37
CA GLY A 288 7.45 17.81 -8.18
C GLY A 288 6.27 18.29 -9.03
N ALA A 289 6.11 19.61 -9.08
CA ALA A 289 5.11 20.26 -9.90
C ALA A 289 5.53 20.29 -11.39
N ALA A 290 4.54 20.22 -12.28
CA ALA A 290 4.69 20.51 -13.69
C ALA A 290 4.46 22.02 -13.95
N ASN A 291 5.17 22.59 -14.92
CA ASN A 291 4.88 23.94 -15.42
C ASN A 291 3.70 23.92 -16.42
N ASP A 292 2.52 23.53 -15.92
CA ASP A 292 1.29 23.29 -16.69
C ASP A 292 0.08 23.57 -15.79
N ALA A 293 -0.74 24.55 -16.15
CA ALA A 293 -1.91 24.98 -15.37
C ALA A 293 -3.11 24.01 -15.44
N CYS A 294 -2.97 22.89 -16.16
CA CYS A 294 -3.95 21.81 -16.26
C CYS A 294 -3.42 20.49 -15.66
N ALA A 295 -2.36 20.54 -14.85
CA ALA A 295 -1.77 19.39 -14.18
C ALA A 295 -2.39 19.15 -12.78
N SER A 296 -3.25 18.14 -12.63
CA SER A 296 -3.67 17.62 -11.32
C SER A 296 -2.76 16.50 -10.81
N TYR A 297 -2.49 16.48 -9.50
CA TYR A 297 -1.50 15.58 -8.89
C TYR A 297 -2.11 14.43 -8.08
N GLY A 298 -3.22 14.63 -7.37
CA GLY A 298 -3.76 13.71 -6.35
C GLY A 298 -3.70 12.21 -6.65
N ASN A 299 -4.32 11.73 -7.74
CA ASN A 299 -4.31 10.31 -8.10
C ASN A 299 -2.92 9.80 -8.53
N ARG A 300 -2.10 10.67 -9.13
CA ARG A 300 -0.68 10.41 -9.45
C ARG A 300 0.16 10.31 -8.18
N ASN A 301 -0.04 11.22 -7.23
CA ASN A 301 0.61 11.23 -5.93
C ASN A 301 0.23 9.98 -5.11
N PHE A 302 -1.04 9.57 -5.12
CA PHE A 302 -1.48 8.31 -4.51
C PHE A 302 -0.70 7.10 -5.07
N VAL A 303 -0.68 6.93 -6.40
CA VAL A 303 0.02 5.80 -7.04
C VAL A 303 1.52 5.84 -6.78
N ASN A 304 2.12 7.04 -6.82
CA ASN A 304 3.52 7.28 -6.45
C ASN A 304 3.84 6.81 -5.03
N TYR A 305 3.23 7.42 -4.00
CA TYR A 305 3.50 7.10 -2.61
C TYR A 305 3.21 5.63 -2.29
N TYR A 306 2.14 5.03 -2.84
CA TYR A 306 1.87 3.61 -2.65
C TYR A 306 2.98 2.73 -3.25
N THR A 307 3.42 3.05 -4.48
CA THR A 307 4.41 2.26 -5.23
C THR A 307 5.80 2.34 -4.59
N ASP A 308 6.25 3.53 -4.19
CA ASP A 308 7.51 3.77 -3.45
C ASP A 308 7.52 2.99 -2.12
N TRP A 309 6.43 3.05 -1.35
CA TRP A 309 6.44 2.57 0.03
C TRP A 309 6.14 1.09 0.18
N PHE A 310 5.33 0.55 -0.73
CA PHE A 310 4.70 -0.77 -0.55
C PHE A 310 4.79 -1.67 -1.79
N GLY A 311 5.47 -1.22 -2.84
CA GLY A 311 5.48 -1.86 -4.17
C GLY A 311 4.22 -1.53 -4.97
N GLY A 312 4.29 -1.72 -6.29
CA GLY A 312 3.26 -1.28 -7.23
C GLY A 312 1.83 -1.62 -6.80
N SER A 313 0.91 -0.66 -6.99
CA SER A 313 -0.47 -0.68 -6.50
C SER A 313 -1.33 -1.86 -7.00
N GLY A 314 -0.84 -2.64 -7.97
CA GLY A 314 -1.57 -3.76 -8.58
C GLY A 314 -2.73 -3.33 -9.48
N GLY A 315 -2.83 -2.04 -9.78
CA GLY A 315 -3.81 -1.52 -10.73
C GLY A 315 -3.25 -1.47 -12.15
N GLY A 316 -2.17 -0.71 -12.37
CA GLY A 316 -1.51 -0.61 -13.66
C GLY A 316 -1.19 -1.98 -14.28
N SER A 317 -1.48 -2.12 -15.58
CA SER A 317 -0.84 -3.18 -16.38
C SER A 317 0.67 -3.03 -16.22
N ALA A 318 1.37 -4.10 -15.82
CA ALA A 318 2.64 -4.01 -15.11
C ALA A 318 3.81 -3.41 -15.93
N GLY A 319 3.81 -2.08 -16.08
CA GLY A 319 4.77 -1.31 -16.86
C GLY A 319 6.13 -1.16 -16.19
N SER A 320 6.76 -2.27 -15.82
CA SER A 320 8.15 -2.33 -15.39
C SER A 320 8.52 -1.50 -14.14
N GLY A 321 7.57 -1.30 -13.23
CA GLY A 321 7.87 -0.90 -11.85
C GLY A 321 8.72 -1.97 -11.18
N GLN A 322 10.04 -1.83 -11.29
CA GLN A 322 10.98 -2.88 -10.95
C GLN A 322 10.95 -3.14 -9.44
N PRO A 323 10.90 -4.40 -8.97
CA PRO A 323 11.30 -4.66 -7.59
C PRO A 323 12.77 -4.24 -7.50
N ALA A 324 13.10 -3.30 -6.60
CA ALA A 324 14.47 -2.79 -6.49
C ALA A 324 15.45 -3.95 -6.32
N ALA A 325 16.61 -3.88 -6.97
CA ALA A 325 17.59 -4.98 -6.93
C ALA A 325 17.99 -5.24 -5.47
N THR A 326 17.60 -6.40 -4.94
CA THR A 326 17.92 -6.79 -3.56
C THR A 326 19.30 -7.44 -3.53
N SER A 327 20.00 -7.29 -2.42
CA SER A 327 21.27 -7.98 -2.20
C SER A 327 21.06 -9.48 -2.03
N VAL A 328 21.96 -10.29 -2.59
CA VAL A 328 22.06 -11.72 -2.28
C VAL A 328 22.98 -11.89 -1.09
N HIS A 329 22.45 -12.48 -0.03
CA HIS A 329 23.18 -12.85 1.19
C HIS A 329 23.98 -14.13 0.94
N ARG A 330 25.28 -14.09 1.19
CA ARG A 330 26.18 -15.25 1.13
C ARG A 330 26.45 -15.79 2.54
N PHE A 331 26.37 -17.11 2.66
CA PHE A 331 26.69 -17.87 3.87
C PHE A 331 27.65 -19.00 3.54
N TRP A 332 28.54 -19.32 4.47
CA TRP A 332 29.50 -20.41 4.40
C TRP A 332 29.30 -21.41 5.53
N SER A 333 29.62 -22.69 5.28
CA SER A 333 29.65 -23.72 6.33
C SER A 333 30.88 -24.61 6.24
N SER A 334 31.61 -24.70 7.36
CA SER A 334 32.58 -25.78 7.61
C SER A 334 31.93 -27.11 7.98
N THR A 335 30.66 -27.11 8.40
CA THR A 335 29.93 -28.32 8.79
C THR A 335 29.47 -29.12 7.57
N PHE A 336 29.12 -28.44 6.48
CA PHE A 336 28.60 -29.03 5.24
C PHE A 336 29.66 -29.02 4.13
N ASP A 337 30.88 -29.50 4.44
CA ASP A 337 32.02 -29.64 3.51
C ASP A 337 32.22 -28.44 2.56
N ASN A 338 32.49 -27.27 3.14
CA ASN A 338 32.76 -26.02 2.42
C ASN A 338 31.57 -25.50 1.57
N ALA A 339 30.34 -25.93 1.87
CA ALA A 339 29.13 -25.43 1.21
C ALA A 339 28.97 -23.92 1.38
N HIS A 340 28.42 -23.31 0.33
CA HIS A 340 27.97 -21.93 0.34
C HIS A 340 26.47 -21.86 0.03
N PHE A 341 25.74 -21.03 0.77
CA PHE A 341 24.31 -20.78 0.55
C PHE A 341 24.08 -19.33 0.16
N TYR A 342 23.20 -19.13 -0.83
CA TYR A 342 22.94 -17.84 -1.47
C TYR A 342 21.43 -17.56 -1.46
N THR A 343 21.01 -16.45 -0.85
CA THR A 343 19.59 -16.07 -0.87
C THR A 343 19.33 -14.58 -1.02
N ALA A 344 18.32 -14.26 -1.85
CA ALA A 344 17.72 -12.93 -1.97
C ALA A 344 16.62 -12.67 -0.93
N ASN A 345 16.25 -13.69 -0.13
CA ASN A 345 15.18 -13.63 0.86
C ASN A 345 15.72 -13.16 2.22
N ALA A 346 15.36 -11.93 2.61
CA ALA A 346 15.82 -11.31 3.84
C ALA A 346 15.35 -12.06 5.11
N GLN A 347 14.17 -12.68 5.08
CA GLN A 347 13.65 -13.46 6.20
C GLN A 347 14.39 -14.80 6.36
N GLU A 348 14.75 -15.44 5.25
CA GLU A 348 15.57 -16.66 5.23
C GLU A 348 17.00 -16.36 5.73
N ALA A 349 17.61 -15.28 5.23
CA ALA A 349 18.91 -14.81 5.72
C ALA A 349 18.87 -14.44 7.21
N GLN A 350 17.83 -13.74 7.68
CA GLN A 350 17.66 -13.43 9.10
C GLN A 350 17.47 -14.70 9.94
N LYS A 351 16.69 -15.68 9.46
CA LYS A 351 16.50 -16.97 10.15
C LYS A 351 17.84 -17.69 10.33
N LEU A 352 18.62 -17.87 9.27
CA LEU A 352 19.95 -18.48 9.35
C LEU A 352 20.83 -17.76 10.39
N ARG A 353 21.01 -16.44 10.24
CA ARG A 353 21.83 -15.60 11.15
C ARG A 353 21.40 -15.62 12.63
N SER A 354 20.16 -15.99 12.92
CA SER A 354 19.57 -15.91 14.26
C SER A 354 19.37 -17.28 14.93
N SER A 355 19.37 -18.38 14.17
CA SER A 355 18.92 -19.68 14.68
C SER A 355 19.72 -20.90 14.21
N ASP A 356 20.54 -20.79 13.16
CA ASP A 356 21.41 -21.89 12.72
C ASP A 356 22.88 -21.55 12.96
N ARG A 357 23.57 -22.36 13.77
CA ARG A 357 24.98 -22.16 14.11
C ARG A 357 25.95 -22.77 13.09
N ASN A 358 25.45 -23.53 12.12
CA ASN A 358 26.28 -24.16 11.09
C ASN A 358 26.62 -23.21 9.94
N TRP A 359 25.97 -22.04 9.87
CA TRP A 359 26.15 -21.06 8.79
C TRP A 359 26.79 -19.76 9.30
N VAL A 360 27.99 -19.49 8.82
CA VAL A 360 28.67 -18.20 8.99
C VAL A 360 28.16 -17.24 7.92
N TYR A 361 27.73 -16.04 8.31
CA TYR A 361 27.31 -15.00 7.37
C TYR A 361 28.53 -14.23 6.84
N GLU A 362 28.77 -14.30 5.53
CA GLU A 362 29.93 -13.65 4.91
C GLU A 362 29.63 -12.23 4.41
N GLY A 363 28.37 -11.94 4.06
CA GLY A 363 27.96 -10.62 3.60
C GLY A 363 26.98 -10.64 2.44
N THR A 364 27.11 -9.63 1.57
CA THR A 364 26.36 -9.51 0.33
C THR A 364 27.29 -9.06 -0.79
N ASP A 365 27.45 -9.90 -1.80
CA ASP A 365 28.46 -9.72 -2.85
C ASP A 365 27.86 -9.19 -4.17
N PHE A 366 26.65 -9.60 -4.52
CA PHE A 366 25.92 -9.12 -5.68
C PHE A 366 24.44 -8.84 -5.40
N ARG A 367 23.77 -8.18 -6.34
CA ARG A 367 22.34 -7.86 -6.30
C ARG A 367 21.58 -8.62 -7.38
N VAL A 368 20.28 -8.82 -7.18
CA VAL A 368 19.36 -9.51 -8.11
C VAL A 368 17.97 -8.91 -8.01
N TRP A 369 17.11 -9.12 -9.01
CA TRP A 369 15.69 -8.78 -8.92
C TRP A 369 14.91 -10.00 -8.42
N PRO A 370 14.06 -9.87 -7.37
CA PRO A 370 13.20 -10.96 -6.93
C PRO A 370 12.31 -11.52 -8.06
N ALA A 371 12.18 -12.85 -8.14
CA ALA A 371 11.21 -13.48 -9.03
C ALA A 371 9.78 -13.26 -8.51
N SER A 372 8.83 -13.00 -9.40
CA SER A 372 7.44 -12.68 -9.06
C SER A 372 6.51 -13.79 -9.57
N ASN A 373 5.74 -14.42 -8.68
CA ASN A 373 4.83 -15.52 -8.99
C ASN A 373 5.46 -16.65 -9.84
N GLY A 374 6.72 -17.01 -9.55
CA GLY A 374 7.46 -18.02 -10.31
C GLY A 374 7.91 -17.60 -11.71
N SER A 375 7.84 -16.31 -12.03
CA SER A 375 8.23 -15.72 -13.32
C SER A 375 9.30 -14.63 -13.15
N CYS A 376 10.03 -14.38 -14.23
CA CYS A 376 10.94 -13.24 -14.34
C CYS A 376 10.44 -12.26 -15.39
N ARG A 377 10.71 -10.97 -15.16
CA ARG A 377 10.24 -9.89 -16.03
C ARG A 377 10.85 -9.97 -17.44
N GLU A 378 10.16 -9.40 -18.41
CA GLU A 378 10.72 -9.16 -19.73
C GLU A 378 12.01 -8.33 -19.64
N GLY A 379 12.97 -8.62 -20.52
CA GLY A 379 14.29 -7.98 -20.51
C GLY A 379 15.27 -8.48 -19.44
N SER A 380 14.82 -9.27 -18.44
CA SER A 380 15.71 -9.96 -17.49
C SER A 380 16.03 -11.39 -17.93
N VAL A 381 16.96 -12.06 -17.23
CA VAL A 381 17.27 -13.49 -17.40
C VAL A 381 16.91 -14.22 -16.11
N ALA A 382 16.17 -15.32 -16.22
CA ALA A 382 15.72 -16.11 -15.08
C ALA A 382 16.84 -17.02 -14.56
N VAL A 383 17.07 -17.06 -13.24
CA VAL A 383 18.02 -17.98 -12.61
C VAL A 383 17.26 -19.11 -11.94
N HIS A 384 17.52 -20.33 -12.40
CA HIS A 384 16.95 -21.57 -11.91
C HIS A 384 17.70 -22.06 -10.66
N ARG A 385 16.99 -22.51 -9.62
CA ARG A 385 17.56 -23.14 -8.42
C ARG A 385 17.35 -24.65 -8.43
N PHE A 386 18.38 -25.36 -7.99
CA PHE A 386 18.36 -26.79 -7.75
C PHE A 386 18.96 -27.09 -6.38
N TRP A 387 18.41 -28.11 -5.71
CA TRP A 387 18.96 -28.70 -4.49
C TRP A 387 19.48 -30.11 -4.77
N SER A 388 20.68 -30.43 -4.31
CA SER A 388 21.18 -31.81 -4.26
C SER A 388 21.24 -32.28 -2.82
N SER A 389 20.51 -33.36 -2.51
CA SER A 389 20.67 -34.07 -1.24
C SER A 389 21.95 -34.92 -1.18
N PRO A 390 22.43 -35.56 -2.28
CA PRO A 390 23.75 -36.20 -2.28
C PRO A 390 24.92 -35.25 -2.00
N PHE A 391 24.90 -34.02 -2.53
CA PHE A 391 26.01 -33.06 -2.40
C PHE A 391 25.80 -31.99 -1.31
N GLU A 392 24.66 -32.01 -0.60
CA GLU A 392 24.19 -30.99 0.35
C GLU A 392 24.35 -29.55 -0.16
N SER A 393 24.11 -29.35 -1.46
CA SER A 393 24.47 -28.13 -2.18
C SER A 393 23.32 -27.59 -3.02
N HIS A 394 23.34 -26.28 -3.24
CA HIS A 394 22.49 -25.63 -4.24
C HIS A 394 23.29 -25.40 -5.53
N PHE A 395 22.59 -25.51 -6.66
CA PHE A 395 23.10 -25.13 -7.98
C PHE A 395 22.20 -24.06 -8.59
N PHE A 396 22.84 -23.05 -9.20
CA PHE A 396 22.19 -21.90 -9.82
C PHE A 396 22.66 -21.73 -11.27
N THR A 397 21.72 -21.57 -12.20
CA THR A 397 22.04 -21.26 -13.61
C THR A 397 21.01 -20.34 -14.26
N ALA A 398 21.49 -19.43 -15.11
CA ALA A 398 20.69 -18.62 -16.01
C ALA A 398 20.54 -19.23 -17.42
N ASN A 399 21.25 -20.34 -17.70
CA ASN A 399 21.16 -21.05 -18.96
C ASN A 399 19.94 -21.99 -18.92
N SER A 400 18.89 -21.61 -19.64
CA SER A 400 17.64 -22.39 -19.70
C SER A 400 17.81 -23.78 -20.33
N ALA A 401 18.82 -23.98 -21.19
CA ALA A 401 19.13 -25.29 -21.75
C ALA A 401 19.91 -26.18 -20.75
N GLU A 402 20.83 -25.60 -19.96
CA GLU A 402 21.49 -26.30 -18.84
C GLU A 402 20.44 -26.71 -17.79
N ALA A 403 19.54 -25.80 -17.42
CA ALA A 403 18.44 -26.08 -16.50
C ALA A 403 17.47 -27.15 -17.04
N GLN A 404 17.16 -27.15 -18.34
CA GLN A 404 16.34 -28.22 -18.95
C GLN A 404 17.07 -29.55 -19.00
N HIS A 405 18.39 -29.56 -19.27
CA HIS A 405 19.20 -30.76 -19.30
C HIS A 405 19.26 -31.40 -17.91
N VAL A 406 19.70 -30.68 -16.88
CA VAL A 406 19.80 -31.18 -15.50
C VAL A 406 18.45 -31.74 -15.02
N ARG A 407 17.33 -31.07 -15.33
CA ARG A 407 15.96 -31.55 -15.01
C ARG A 407 15.56 -32.86 -15.71
N ALA A 408 16.24 -33.25 -16.78
CA ALA A 408 15.87 -34.39 -17.62
C ALA A 408 16.87 -35.56 -17.53
N SER A 409 18.15 -35.29 -17.27
CA SER A 409 19.23 -36.29 -17.29
C SER A 409 19.77 -36.63 -15.90
N ASP A 410 19.91 -35.67 -14.99
CA ASP A 410 20.60 -35.87 -13.71
C ASP A 410 19.62 -36.09 -12.55
N ARG A 411 19.76 -37.22 -11.87
CA ARG A 411 18.92 -37.61 -10.72
C ARG A 411 19.42 -37.05 -9.39
N ASN A 412 20.61 -36.46 -9.35
CA ASN A 412 21.20 -35.91 -8.13
C ASN A 412 20.68 -34.51 -7.80
N TRP A 413 19.98 -33.84 -8.73
CA TRP A 413 19.50 -32.46 -8.59
C TRP A 413 17.98 -32.36 -8.66
N THR A 414 17.36 -31.94 -7.56
CA THR A 414 15.94 -31.60 -7.50
C THR A 414 15.74 -30.14 -7.92
N TYR A 415 14.92 -29.88 -8.94
CA TYR A 415 14.59 -28.52 -9.35
C TYR A 415 13.58 -27.88 -8.40
N GLU A 416 13.92 -26.70 -7.86
CA GLU A 416 13.11 -25.99 -6.87
C GLU A 416 12.31 -24.81 -7.43
N GLY A 417 12.67 -24.31 -8.61
CA GLY A 417 12.02 -23.15 -9.24
C GLY A 417 12.99 -22.07 -9.70
N LEU A 418 12.50 -20.83 -9.76
CA LEU A 418 13.35 -19.65 -10.00
C LEU A 418 13.85 -19.10 -8.66
N ALA A 419 15.17 -18.94 -8.53
CA ALA A 419 15.78 -18.27 -7.39
C ALA A 419 15.50 -16.76 -7.42
N PHE A 420 15.76 -16.14 -8.57
CA PHE A 420 15.74 -14.71 -8.81
C PHE A 420 15.93 -14.41 -10.30
N CYS A 421 15.90 -13.13 -10.66
CA CYS A 421 16.07 -12.62 -12.01
C CYS A 421 17.31 -11.71 -12.09
N THR A 422 18.00 -11.76 -13.21
CA THR A 422 19.31 -11.13 -13.44
C THR A 422 19.32 -10.29 -14.72
N ALA A 423 20.37 -9.49 -14.93
CA ALA A 423 20.50 -8.67 -16.12
C ALA A 423 21.01 -9.49 -17.32
N LYS A 424 20.71 -9.03 -18.54
CA LYS A 424 21.30 -9.57 -19.78
C LYS A 424 22.77 -9.20 -19.96
N SER A 425 23.19 -8.13 -19.30
CA SER A 425 24.56 -7.59 -19.24
C SER A 425 24.63 -6.67 -18.01
N GLY A 426 25.81 -6.54 -17.40
CA GLY A 426 25.98 -5.85 -16.12
C GLY A 426 27.26 -6.30 -15.43
N THR A 427 27.29 -6.33 -14.10
CA THR A 427 28.44 -6.87 -13.35
C THR A 427 28.44 -8.40 -13.46
N PRO A 428 29.48 -9.04 -14.03
CA PRO A 428 29.49 -10.49 -14.19
C PRO A 428 29.55 -11.21 -12.83
N VAL A 429 28.74 -12.25 -12.66
CA VAL A 429 28.83 -13.19 -11.55
C VAL A 429 29.50 -14.47 -12.05
N TYR A 430 30.68 -14.72 -11.53
CA TYR A 430 31.56 -15.83 -11.85
C TYR A 430 31.10 -17.11 -11.16
N ARG A 431 31.14 -18.26 -11.87
CA ARG A 431 30.84 -19.59 -11.33
C ARG A 431 32.11 -20.43 -11.28
N PHE A 432 32.24 -21.20 -10.20
CA PHE A 432 33.30 -22.18 -9.99
C PHE A 432 32.70 -23.50 -9.53
N TRP A 433 33.32 -24.59 -9.94
CA TRP A 433 33.06 -25.95 -9.47
C TRP A 433 34.24 -26.50 -8.67
N SER A 434 33.98 -27.36 -7.68
CA SER A 434 35.02 -28.10 -6.97
C SER A 434 34.71 -29.59 -6.90
N GLU A 435 35.50 -30.40 -7.62
CA GLU A 435 35.48 -31.87 -7.55
C GLU A 435 35.92 -32.44 -6.18
N LYS A 436 36.45 -31.59 -5.30
CA LYS A 436 36.88 -31.97 -3.95
C LYS A 436 35.78 -31.78 -2.90
N PHE A 437 34.92 -30.79 -3.11
CA PHE A 437 33.85 -30.45 -2.17
C PHE A 437 32.46 -30.84 -2.71
N ASP A 438 32.34 -31.15 -4.00
CA ASP A 438 31.08 -31.28 -4.75
C ASP A 438 30.17 -30.04 -4.61
N LYS A 439 30.78 -28.85 -4.57
CA LYS A 439 30.08 -27.56 -4.40
C LYS A 439 30.31 -26.63 -5.59
N HIS A 440 29.31 -25.80 -5.88
CA HIS A 440 29.47 -24.61 -6.70
C HIS A 440 29.74 -23.37 -5.83
N PHE A 441 30.55 -22.44 -6.35
CA PHE A 441 30.79 -21.13 -5.72
C PHE A 441 30.49 -20.00 -6.72
N TYR A 442 29.95 -18.87 -6.22
CA TYR A 442 29.47 -17.75 -7.02
C TYR A 442 29.98 -16.41 -6.45
N THR A 443 30.58 -15.57 -7.29
CA THR A 443 31.07 -14.25 -6.88
C THR A 443 31.04 -13.21 -8.01
N ALA A 444 30.63 -11.98 -7.71
CA ALA A 444 30.83 -10.79 -8.54
C ALA A 444 32.14 -10.06 -8.21
N ASN A 445 32.75 -10.35 -7.06
CA ASN A 445 34.03 -9.77 -6.68
C ASN A 445 35.16 -10.31 -7.59
N GLN A 446 35.50 -9.51 -8.58
CA GLN A 446 36.56 -9.79 -9.55
C GLN A 446 37.91 -10.15 -8.88
N SER A 447 38.22 -9.60 -7.72
CA SER A 447 39.46 -9.89 -6.98
C SER A 447 39.40 -11.23 -6.26
N GLU A 448 38.24 -11.61 -5.71
CA GLU A 448 38.01 -12.93 -5.13
C GLU A 448 38.11 -14.02 -6.21
N ALA A 449 37.40 -13.84 -7.33
CA ALA A 449 37.49 -14.73 -8.50
C ALA A 449 38.93 -14.86 -9.03
N ASN A 450 39.68 -13.76 -9.13
CA ASN A 450 41.08 -13.80 -9.57
C ASN A 450 42.04 -14.38 -8.52
N SER A 451 41.69 -14.38 -7.23
CA SER A 451 42.46 -15.11 -6.23
C SER A 451 42.21 -16.61 -6.37
N LEU A 452 40.95 -17.06 -6.36
CA LEU A 452 40.59 -18.48 -6.52
C LEU A 452 41.30 -19.10 -7.75
N ARG A 453 41.16 -18.47 -8.92
CA ARG A 453 41.81 -18.87 -10.19
C ARG A 453 43.34 -18.99 -10.16
N ARG A 454 44.02 -18.43 -9.14
CA ARG A 454 45.48 -18.31 -9.05
C ARG A 454 46.07 -19.01 -7.83
N THR A 455 45.32 -19.09 -6.72
CA THR A 455 45.84 -19.48 -5.41
C THR A 455 45.15 -20.69 -4.79
N ASP A 456 43.99 -21.12 -5.31
CA ASP A 456 43.28 -22.30 -4.80
C ASP A 456 43.05 -23.34 -5.91
N PRO A 457 43.84 -24.42 -5.97
CA PRO A 457 43.69 -25.47 -6.98
C PRO A 457 42.44 -26.34 -6.79
N ASN A 458 41.68 -26.14 -5.71
CA ASN A 458 40.44 -26.88 -5.47
C ASN A 458 39.23 -26.29 -6.22
N TRP A 459 39.35 -25.13 -6.89
CA TRP A 459 38.25 -24.47 -7.59
C TRP A 459 38.51 -24.27 -9.09
N THR A 460 37.80 -25.01 -9.93
CA THR A 460 37.81 -24.85 -11.39
C THR A 460 36.87 -23.73 -11.80
N PHE A 461 37.37 -22.76 -12.57
CA PHE A 461 36.58 -21.64 -13.08
C PHE A 461 35.76 -22.05 -14.32
N GLU A 462 34.44 -21.89 -14.25
CA GLU A 462 33.51 -22.27 -15.32
C GLU A 462 33.09 -21.11 -16.23
N GLY A 463 33.34 -19.86 -15.80
CA GLY A 463 32.98 -18.66 -16.57
C GLY A 463 32.04 -17.72 -15.80
N THR A 464 31.25 -16.95 -16.54
CA THR A 464 30.20 -16.07 -16.01
C THR A 464 28.85 -16.79 -16.10
N ALA A 465 28.18 -17.04 -14.97
CA ALA A 465 26.88 -17.70 -14.96
C ALA A 465 25.70 -16.75 -15.20
N PHE A 466 25.81 -15.49 -14.77
CA PHE A 466 24.80 -14.44 -14.98
C PHE A 466 25.39 -13.05 -14.72
N TYR A 467 24.61 -11.99 -14.97
CA TYR A 467 25.02 -10.60 -14.69
C TYR A 467 24.14 -9.99 -13.59
N ALA A 468 24.78 -9.47 -12.55
CA ALA A 468 24.14 -8.63 -11.55
C ALA A 468 23.79 -7.25 -12.15
N PRO A 469 22.68 -6.63 -11.71
CA PRO A 469 22.12 -5.41 -12.27
C PRO A 469 22.72 -4.12 -11.69
#